data_AF-A0A2T5JJL8-F1
#
_entry.id   AF-A0A2T5JJL8-F1
#
_cell.length_a   1.000
_cell.length_b   1.000
_cell.length_c   1.000
_cell.angle_alpha   90.00
_cell.angle_beta   90.00
_cell.angle_gamma   90.00
#
_symmetry.space_group_name_H-M   'P 1'
#
loop_
_entity.id
_entity.type
_entity.pdbx_description
1 polymer ?
#
loop_
_entity_poly.entity_id
_entity_poly.type
_entity_poly.pdbx_seq_one_letter_code
_entity_poly.pdbx_strand_id
1 'polypeptide(L)'
;MKLSKLAVAIAAILGAGVSFGAYAIDLYVDTKTEQIYAKPGPGRVHMGSFVRQDAQAKVPDNTANSAAAVIPVDKTDAAELTAVRRDIELKAKMMGARLTSDLASLEERVKETEKVHIEFHEGAPHFASKDGNFTFAINGRMQVGSQYNFINDVLPATGANLPNELNSGVTLRRARLGVEGTFYKIWDYKFEYDFSRGNGSVESGITDAFLRMNVTKPFSVKVGSFKEPFSLEEAASNRFLTFIERHMSVNSFVDNPNTYKTGIGANYAVPRFQFGVAFQTEPVGAWSAASTTVNAAGNNSRNNGSGDQGWEGIGRITGRPWMEDETKFLHVGISAGHTHVNTQYLANGTINVGPNQTGGGGGMAFFAFPGTNVDRTNVLNTGNLSIGNKGAPGSRRIDSYDRFGAESWLVHGPFSAQAEYLRTNINGQGYDGEHFTGYYGFLSYFLTGESKAYHVRNGAANRIKPKQNFQWNGSGWGAWEIAGGYDYINLNSGVVRGGKMDMVRFGLNWYPHTHVKIQNNITYVLNVDTSGSPIPRTAGFNNADLSSFLTQVQVDF
;
A
#
# COMPACT_ATOMS: atom_id res chain seq x y z
N MET A 1 55.98 14.89 -3.96
CA MET A 1 55.01 14.69 -5.06
C MET A 1 53.66 15.27 -4.65
N LYS A 2 52.99 15.92 -5.60
CA LYS A 2 51.85 16.83 -5.43
C LYS A 2 50.61 16.12 -4.85
N LEU A 3 50.03 16.70 -3.79
CA LEU A 3 48.74 16.31 -3.21
C LEU A 3 47.62 17.20 -3.78
N SER A 4 46.52 16.58 -4.17
CA SER A 4 45.36 17.20 -4.83
C SER A 4 44.46 17.93 -3.82
N LYS A 5 44.04 19.13 -4.21
CA LYS A 5 43.15 20.02 -3.44
C LYS A 5 41.70 19.59 -3.59
N LEU A 6 41.25 18.64 -2.78
CA LEU A 6 39.84 18.34 -2.62
C LEU A 6 39.49 18.01 -1.16
N ALA A 7 39.86 18.92 -0.24
CA ALA A 7 39.39 18.89 1.15
C ALA A 7 39.74 20.18 1.91
N VAL A 8 39.10 21.32 1.59
CA VAL A 8 38.85 22.39 2.58
C VAL A 8 37.61 23.16 2.14
N ALA A 9 36.42 22.61 2.35
CA ALA A 9 35.16 23.33 2.10
C ALA A 9 34.01 22.86 3.00
N ILE A 10 34.27 22.50 4.26
CA ILE A 10 33.22 22.38 5.29
C ILE A 10 33.80 22.81 6.63
N ALA A 11 33.96 24.13 6.82
CA ALA A 11 34.05 24.79 8.12
C ALA A 11 34.06 26.31 7.89
N ALA A 12 32.88 26.93 7.91
CA ALA A 12 32.61 28.29 8.41
C ALA A 12 31.22 28.78 7.94
N ILE A 13 30.16 28.05 8.30
CA ILE A 13 28.89 28.70 8.67
C ILE A 13 28.78 28.47 10.17
N LEU A 14 29.32 29.42 10.93
CA LEU A 14 28.93 29.74 12.31
C LEU A 14 29.59 31.07 12.67
N GLY A 15 28.78 32.13 12.76
CA GLY A 15 29.01 33.21 13.72
C GLY A 15 29.82 34.43 13.27
N ALA A 16 29.24 35.29 12.44
CA ALA A 16 29.30 36.75 12.58
C ALA A 16 28.14 37.29 11.73
N GLY A 17 27.10 37.87 12.32
CA GLY A 17 27.20 39.23 12.85
C GLY A 17 26.72 40.17 11.74
N VAL A 18 25.52 40.71 11.94
CA VAL A 18 24.83 41.62 11.03
C VAL A 18 25.74 42.79 10.63
N SER A 19 25.98 42.95 9.33
CA SER A 19 26.34 44.23 8.73
C SER A 19 25.85 44.24 7.29
N PHE A 20 24.69 44.85 7.06
CA PHE A 20 24.16 45.16 5.73
C PHE A 20 25.06 46.20 5.06
N GLY A 21 26.15 45.76 4.45
CA GLY A 21 26.85 46.51 3.42
C GLY A 21 26.20 46.19 2.08
N ALA A 22 25.73 47.20 1.36
CA ALA A 22 25.08 47.01 0.08
C ALA A 22 26.11 46.48 -0.96
N TYR A 23 26.08 45.18 -1.24
CA TYR A 23 26.95 44.58 -2.26
C TYR A 23 26.46 44.97 -3.65
N ALA A 24 27.29 45.69 -4.41
CA ALA A 24 27.07 45.90 -5.83
C ALA A 24 27.37 44.60 -6.60
N ILE A 25 26.49 44.18 -7.50
CA ILE A 25 26.68 43.05 -8.40
C ILE A 25 26.99 43.56 -9.81
N ASP A 26 28.09 43.10 -10.41
CA ASP A 26 28.37 43.39 -11.82
C ASP A 26 27.45 42.57 -12.72
N LEU A 27 26.73 43.26 -13.61
CA LEU A 27 25.90 42.62 -14.61
C LEU A 27 26.50 42.78 -16.01
N TYR A 28 26.32 41.77 -16.83
CA TYR A 28 26.78 41.70 -18.21
C TYR A 28 25.62 41.25 -19.10
N VAL A 29 25.48 41.80 -20.29
CA VAL A 29 24.49 41.34 -21.28
C VAL A 29 25.20 40.65 -22.45
N ASP A 30 24.68 39.50 -22.86
CA ASP A 30 25.05 38.90 -24.14
C ASP A 30 24.26 39.58 -25.27
N THR A 31 24.96 40.27 -26.18
CA THR A 31 24.32 41.11 -27.21
C THR A 31 23.64 40.32 -28.33
N LYS A 32 23.78 38.99 -28.38
CA LYS A 32 23.07 38.13 -29.35
C LYS A 32 21.84 37.47 -28.76
N THR A 33 21.89 37.07 -27.49
CA THR A 33 20.79 36.36 -26.82
C THR A 33 19.94 37.25 -25.93
N GLU A 34 20.39 38.50 -25.70
CA GLU A 34 19.76 39.49 -24.83
C GLU A 34 19.61 39.04 -23.35
N GLN A 35 20.35 38.02 -22.95
CA GLN A 35 20.35 37.49 -21.58
C GLN A 35 21.37 38.20 -20.67
N ILE A 36 21.02 38.37 -19.39
CA ILE A 36 21.85 39.05 -18.37
C ILE A 36 22.56 38.02 -17.49
N TYR A 37 23.84 38.25 -17.22
CA TYR A 37 24.73 37.39 -16.45
C TYR A 37 25.46 38.18 -15.36
N ALA A 38 25.68 37.56 -14.20
CA ALA A 38 26.40 38.17 -13.08
C ALA A 38 27.95 37.98 -13.15
N LYS A 39 28.48 37.52 -14.29
CA LYS A 39 29.90 37.23 -14.50
C LYS A 39 30.31 37.46 -15.97
N PRO A 40 31.55 37.93 -16.22
CA PRO A 40 32.06 38.13 -17.58
C PRO A 40 32.13 36.82 -18.37
N GLY A 41 32.05 36.90 -19.70
CA GLY A 41 32.13 35.77 -20.62
C GLY A 41 32.21 36.21 -22.09
N PRO A 42 32.58 35.30 -23.02
CA PRO A 42 32.68 35.63 -24.45
C PRO A 42 31.36 36.17 -25.00
N GLY A 43 31.40 37.28 -25.74
CA GLY A 43 30.20 37.93 -26.30
C GLY A 43 29.36 38.73 -25.30
N ARG A 44 29.79 38.83 -24.03
CA ARG A 44 29.11 39.58 -22.99
C ARG A 44 29.73 40.96 -22.79
N VAL A 45 28.89 41.98 -22.72
CA VAL A 45 29.29 43.39 -22.50
C VAL A 45 28.92 43.77 -21.07
N HIS A 46 29.87 44.36 -20.34
CA HIS A 46 29.65 44.82 -18.97
C HIS A 46 28.66 45.99 -18.97
N MET A 47 27.64 45.89 -18.13
CA MET A 47 26.58 46.89 -18.00
C MET A 47 26.80 47.83 -16.81
N GLY A 48 27.71 47.48 -15.89
CA GLY A 48 27.99 48.22 -14.66
C GLY A 48 27.75 47.40 -13.41
N SER A 49 28.02 48.01 -12.25
CA SER A 49 27.80 47.43 -10.93
C SER A 49 26.48 47.95 -10.35
N PHE A 50 25.58 47.03 -9.99
CA PHE A 50 24.23 47.34 -9.57
C PHE A 50 24.05 47.00 -8.10
N VAL A 51 23.60 47.96 -7.30
CA VAL A 51 23.26 47.74 -5.91
C VAL A 51 21.75 47.53 -5.82
N ARG A 52 21.33 46.49 -5.09
CA ARG A 52 19.91 46.28 -4.80
C ARG A 52 19.41 47.45 -3.95
N GLN A 53 18.51 48.25 -4.50
CA GLN A 53 17.83 49.31 -3.76
C GLN A 53 16.57 48.71 -3.13
N ASP A 54 16.60 48.48 -1.81
CA ASP A 54 15.39 48.10 -1.08
C ASP A 54 14.48 49.33 -0.94
N ALA A 55 13.19 49.17 -1.24
CA ALA A 55 12.23 50.27 -1.25
C ALA A 55 11.91 50.76 0.17
N GLN A 56 12.01 52.09 0.34
CA GLN A 56 11.67 52.94 1.50
C GLN A 56 12.74 53.15 2.59
N ALA A 57 13.37 54.33 2.60
CA ALA A 57 13.35 55.28 3.73
C ALA A 57 14.05 56.63 3.43
N LYS A 58 13.33 57.70 3.76
CA LYS A 58 13.69 59.09 4.17
C LYS A 58 15.06 59.69 3.80
N VAL A 59 14.96 60.87 3.19
CA VAL A 59 15.99 61.92 3.11
C VAL A 59 16.37 62.41 4.51
N PRO A 60 17.67 62.49 4.86
CA PRO A 60 18.17 63.43 5.84
C PRO A 60 18.95 64.55 5.14
N ASP A 61 18.58 65.76 5.52
CA ASP A 61 19.29 67.00 5.27
C ASP A 61 20.55 67.04 6.16
N ASN A 62 21.71 67.39 5.59
CA ASN A 62 22.83 67.92 6.36
C ASN A 62 23.82 68.67 5.46
N THR A 63 23.98 69.93 5.80
CA THR A 63 24.96 70.89 5.31
C THR A 63 26.34 70.61 5.93
N ALA A 64 27.40 70.60 5.10
CA ALA A 64 28.70 71.28 5.35
C ALA A 64 29.84 70.73 4.46
N ASN A 65 30.39 71.63 3.63
CA ASN A 65 31.78 71.80 3.14
C ASN A 65 32.60 70.59 2.63
N SER A 66 32.90 70.59 1.32
CA SER A 66 34.28 70.87 0.83
C SER A 66 34.38 70.94 -0.70
N ALA A 67 35.00 72.02 -1.17
CA ALA A 67 35.78 72.20 -2.40
C ALA A 67 35.20 71.76 -3.76
N ALA A 68 34.90 72.77 -4.57
CA ALA A 68 34.59 72.67 -5.98
C ALA A 68 35.79 72.14 -6.81
N ALA A 69 35.50 71.18 -7.69
CA ALA A 69 36.20 71.00 -8.96
C ALA A 69 35.18 71.15 -10.09
N VAL A 70 35.39 72.16 -10.92
CA VAL A 70 34.52 72.56 -12.02
C VAL A 70 34.64 71.57 -13.18
N ILE A 71 33.50 71.08 -13.69
CA ILE A 71 33.36 70.57 -15.05
C ILE A 71 32.21 71.36 -15.69
N PRO A 72 32.41 72.00 -16.86
CA PRO A 72 31.41 72.87 -17.46
C PRO A 72 30.34 72.01 -18.14
N VAL A 73 29.07 72.23 -17.79
CA VAL A 73 27.94 71.70 -18.56
C VAL A 73 27.03 72.86 -18.90
N ASP A 74 26.76 72.90 -20.19
CA ASP A 74 25.98 73.89 -20.93
C ASP A 74 24.59 74.10 -20.33
N LYS A 75 24.04 75.30 -20.55
CA LYS A 75 22.71 75.70 -20.09
C LYS A 75 21.65 74.77 -20.68
N THR A 76 21.23 73.77 -19.91
CA THR A 76 19.99 73.02 -20.15
C THR A 76 18.94 73.55 -19.18
N ASP A 77 17.85 74.06 -19.73
CA ASP A 77 16.81 74.75 -18.97
C ASP A 77 16.21 73.81 -17.90
N ALA A 78 16.05 74.33 -16.68
CA ALA A 78 15.41 73.59 -15.58
C ALA A 78 13.98 73.11 -15.94
N ALA A 79 13.34 73.75 -16.92
CA ALA A 79 12.08 73.34 -17.50
C ALA A 79 12.19 72.03 -18.30
N GLU A 80 13.25 71.83 -19.08
CA GLU A 80 13.50 70.60 -19.84
C GLU A 80 13.80 69.42 -18.91
N LEU A 81 14.58 69.62 -17.85
CA LEU A 81 14.88 68.56 -16.87
C LEU A 81 13.60 68.10 -16.13
N THR A 82 12.69 69.03 -15.84
CA THR A 82 11.40 68.74 -15.20
C THR A 82 10.44 68.02 -16.16
N ALA A 83 10.45 68.40 -17.45
CA ALA A 83 9.68 67.72 -18.48
C ALA A 83 10.19 66.28 -18.73
N VAL A 84 11.51 66.08 -18.78
CA VAL A 84 12.14 64.76 -18.93
C VAL A 84 11.84 63.86 -17.72
N ARG A 85 11.91 64.38 -16.49
CA ARG A 85 11.52 63.61 -15.28
C ARG A 85 10.05 63.19 -15.31
N ARG A 86 9.17 64.10 -15.72
CA ARG A 86 7.73 63.82 -15.84
C ARG A 86 7.44 62.79 -16.93
N ASP A 87 8.15 62.84 -18.05
CA ASP A 87 8.07 61.85 -19.13
C ASP A 87 8.58 60.47 -18.69
N ILE A 88 9.71 60.40 -17.96
CA ILE A 88 10.21 59.15 -17.38
C ILE A 88 9.20 58.55 -16.39
N GLU A 89 8.60 59.37 -15.52
CA GLU A 89 7.62 58.90 -14.55
C GLU A 89 6.32 58.41 -15.21
N LEU A 90 5.88 59.10 -16.27
CA LEU A 90 4.75 58.68 -17.10
C LEU A 90 5.04 57.35 -17.80
N LYS A 91 6.22 57.22 -18.42
CA LYS A 91 6.66 55.98 -19.06
C LYS A 91 6.78 54.83 -18.07
N ALA A 92 7.30 55.08 -16.86
CA ALA A 92 7.38 54.08 -15.80
C ALA A 92 5.98 53.62 -15.33
N LYS A 93 5.03 54.54 -15.14
CA LYS A 93 3.64 54.21 -14.80
C LYS A 93 2.94 53.44 -15.91
N MET A 94 3.14 53.85 -17.17
CA MET A 94 2.59 53.15 -18.34
C MET A 94 3.17 51.74 -18.50
N MET A 95 4.48 51.58 -18.27
CA MET A 95 5.15 50.28 -18.32
C MET A 95 4.68 49.36 -17.18
N GLY A 96 4.49 49.90 -15.97
CA GLY A 96 3.89 49.18 -14.85
C GLY A 96 2.47 48.71 -15.13
N ALA A 97 1.61 49.62 -15.63
CA ALA A 97 0.22 49.28 -15.99
C ALA A 97 0.15 48.24 -17.14
N ARG A 98 1.03 48.35 -18.14
CA ARG A 98 1.14 47.39 -19.23
C ARG A 98 1.61 46.02 -18.73
N LEU A 99 2.61 45.98 -17.84
CA LEU A 99 3.08 44.73 -17.24
C LEU A 99 1.97 44.03 -16.44
N THR A 100 1.18 44.79 -15.66
CA THR A 100 0.02 44.24 -14.93
C THR A 100 -1.06 43.70 -15.86
N SER A 101 -1.35 44.42 -16.96
CA SER A 101 -2.29 43.98 -17.99
C SER A 101 -1.78 42.73 -18.72
N ASP A 102 -0.50 42.70 -19.07
CA ASP A 102 0.12 41.58 -19.77
C ASP A 102 0.15 40.35 -18.86
N LEU A 103 0.49 40.49 -17.57
CA LEU A 103 0.40 39.43 -16.55
C LEU A 103 -1.02 38.90 -16.38
N ALA A 104 -2.02 39.77 -16.27
CA ALA A 104 -3.42 39.35 -16.16
C ALA A 104 -3.87 38.59 -17.42
N SER A 105 -3.49 39.07 -18.61
CA SER A 105 -3.79 38.39 -19.88
C SER A 105 -3.05 37.05 -20.02
N LEU A 106 -1.82 36.94 -19.50
CA LEU A 106 -1.05 35.70 -19.46
C LEU A 106 -1.67 34.70 -18.50
N GLU A 107 -2.08 35.13 -17.30
CA GLU A 107 -2.81 34.29 -16.35
C GLU A 107 -4.14 33.82 -16.94
N GLU A 108 -4.86 34.68 -17.64
CA GLU A 108 -6.14 34.33 -18.27
C GLU A 108 -5.93 33.37 -19.45
N ARG A 109 -4.93 33.60 -20.30
CA ARG A 109 -4.56 32.69 -21.39
C ARG A 109 -4.04 31.34 -20.89
N VAL A 110 -3.28 31.32 -19.78
CA VAL A 110 -2.85 30.07 -19.13
C VAL A 110 -4.09 29.35 -18.55
N LYS A 111 -4.99 30.06 -17.87
CA LYS A 111 -6.27 29.50 -17.37
C LYS A 111 -7.19 29.00 -18.49
N GLU A 112 -7.16 29.59 -19.68
CA GLU A 112 -7.92 29.11 -20.85
C GLU A 112 -7.23 27.93 -21.56
N THR A 113 -5.91 27.83 -21.47
CA THR A 113 -5.11 26.79 -22.16
C THR A 113 -4.93 25.52 -21.32
N GLU A 114 -4.84 25.62 -19.99
CA GLU A 114 -4.69 24.48 -19.08
C GLU A 114 -6.01 23.71 -18.89
N LYS A 115 -6.27 22.77 -19.81
CA LYS A 115 -7.43 21.86 -19.72
C LYS A 115 -7.24 20.76 -18.66
N VAL A 116 -6.00 20.50 -18.26
CA VAL A 116 -5.59 19.43 -17.32
C VAL A 116 -4.62 20.01 -16.31
N HIS A 117 -4.88 19.76 -15.02
CA HIS A 117 -3.97 20.03 -13.92
C HIS A 117 -3.20 18.75 -13.58
N ILE A 118 -1.91 18.88 -13.33
CA ILE A 118 -1.05 17.79 -12.87
C ILE A 118 -0.56 18.16 -11.48
N GLU A 119 -0.94 17.36 -10.49
CA GLU A 119 -0.49 17.47 -9.11
C GLU A 119 0.23 16.18 -8.72
N PHE A 120 1.18 16.26 -7.79
CA PHE A 120 1.77 15.06 -7.20
C PHE A 120 1.09 14.77 -5.86
N HIS A 121 0.30 13.70 -5.82
CA HIS A 121 -0.33 13.20 -4.58
C HIS A 121 0.37 11.91 -4.19
N GLU A 122 0.80 11.81 -2.92
CA GLU A 122 1.51 10.61 -2.42
C GLU A 122 2.71 10.16 -3.28
N GLY A 123 3.38 11.09 -3.96
CA GLY A 123 4.58 10.79 -4.75
C GLY A 123 4.31 10.29 -6.18
N ALA A 124 3.04 10.15 -6.59
CA ALA A 124 2.65 9.84 -7.96
C ALA A 124 1.94 11.01 -8.67
N PRO A 125 2.05 11.08 -10.01
CA PRO A 125 1.32 12.07 -10.78
C PRO A 125 -0.19 11.78 -10.76
N HIS A 126 -0.94 12.80 -10.42
CA HIS A 126 -2.39 12.84 -10.40
C HIS A 126 -2.86 13.92 -11.38
N PHE A 127 -3.63 13.48 -12.37
CA PHE A 127 -4.15 14.30 -13.44
C PHE A 127 -5.61 14.62 -13.13
N ALA A 128 -6.01 15.88 -13.25
CA ALA A 128 -7.39 16.32 -13.05
C ALA A 128 -7.84 17.26 -14.17
N SER A 129 -9.04 17.08 -14.70
CA SER A 129 -9.67 18.07 -15.56
C SER A 129 -9.96 19.34 -14.75
N LYS A 130 -9.96 20.51 -15.40
CA LYS A 130 -10.21 21.80 -14.74
C LYS A 130 -11.52 21.87 -13.97
N ASP A 131 -12.57 21.23 -14.48
CA ASP A 131 -13.88 21.16 -13.83
C ASP A 131 -13.94 20.14 -12.67
N GLY A 132 -12.86 19.38 -12.44
CA GLY A 132 -12.76 18.29 -11.48
C GLY A 132 -13.66 17.10 -11.81
N ASN A 133 -14.23 17.03 -13.02
CA ASN A 133 -15.09 15.92 -13.42
C ASN A 133 -14.30 14.66 -13.70
N PHE A 134 -13.04 14.77 -14.13
CA PHE A 134 -12.20 13.62 -14.44
C PHE A 134 -10.91 13.68 -13.65
N THR A 135 -10.57 12.58 -12.99
CA THR A 135 -9.25 12.37 -12.41
C THR A 135 -8.65 11.05 -12.87
N PHE A 136 -7.32 10.99 -12.90
CA PHE A 136 -6.54 9.82 -13.22
C PHE A 136 -5.24 9.87 -12.42
N ALA A 137 -4.91 8.78 -11.74
CA ALA A 137 -3.68 8.61 -11.01
C ALA A 137 -3.12 7.22 -11.31
N ILE A 138 -1.79 7.16 -11.39
CA ILE A 138 -1.07 5.90 -11.43
C ILE A 138 -0.67 5.59 -9.98
N ASN A 139 -0.93 4.38 -9.53
CA ASN A 139 -0.40 3.88 -8.27
C ASN A 139 0.44 2.63 -8.53
N GLY A 140 1.42 2.38 -7.68
CA GLY A 140 2.27 1.21 -7.81
C GLY A 140 2.89 0.79 -6.50
N ARG A 141 3.34 -0.45 -6.46
CA ARG A 141 4.16 -0.95 -5.36
C ARG A 141 5.09 -2.07 -5.80
N MET A 142 6.26 -2.10 -5.18
CA MET A 142 7.21 -3.19 -5.29
C MET A 142 7.56 -3.66 -3.89
N GLN A 143 7.55 -4.98 -3.68
CA GLN A 143 7.98 -5.61 -2.45
C GLN A 143 8.98 -6.70 -2.79
N VAL A 144 10.23 -6.51 -2.37
CA VAL A 144 11.29 -7.52 -2.50
C VAL A 144 11.48 -8.14 -1.12
N GLY A 145 11.30 -9.45 -1.02
CA GLY A 145 11.35 -10.18 0.23
C GLY A 145 12.46 -11.23 0.24
N SER A 146 12.99 -11.52 1.41
CA SER A 146 13.85 -12.69 1.65
C SER A 146 13.36 -13.52 2.82
N GLN A 147 13.77 -14.78 2.82
CA GLN A 147 13.52 -15.77 3.86
C GLN A 147 14.78 -16.61 4.07
N TYR A 148 15.17 -16.79 5.33
CA TYR A 148 16.18 -17.73 5.75
C TYR A 148 15.67 -18.59 6.90
N ASN A 149 15.55 -19.90 6.68
CA ASN A 149 15.11 -20.86 7.70
C ASN A 149 16.34 -21.33 8.47
N PHE A 150 16.58 -20.75 9.64
CA PHE A 150 17.76 -21.06 10.46
C PHE A 150 17.54 -22.24 11.41
N ILE A 151 16.28 -22.64 11.62
CA ILE A 151 15.89 -23.94 12.16
C ILE A 151 14.82 -24.52 11.22
N ASN A 152 14.99 -25.76 10.78
CA ASN A 152 14.16 -26.39 9.74
C ASN A 152 14.05 -27.90 9.96
N ASP A 153 13.83 -28.29 11.21
CA ASP A 153 13.85 -29.70 11.61
C ASP A 153 12.48 -30.31 11.36
N VAL A 154 12.40 -31.21 10.39
CA VAL A 154 11.18 -31.88 9.93
C VAL A 154 11.39 -33.39 9.87
N LEU A 155 10.31 -34.16 9.82
CA LEU A 155 10.41 -35.59 9.57
C LEU A 155 10.93 -35.85 8.15
N PRO A 156 11.70 -36.93 7.93
CA PRO A 156 12.18 -37.27 6.60
C PRO A 156 11.00 -37.57 5.66
N ALA A 157 11.17 -37.21 4.38
CA ALA A 157 10.20 -37.56 3.36
C ALA A 157 10.14 -39.08 3.16
N THR A 158 8.95 -39.58 2.80
CA THR A 158 8.71 -41.02 2.58
C THR A 158 8.55 -41.33 1.09
N GLY A 159 9.03 -42.50 0.65
CA GLY A 159 8.83 -42.97 -0.72
C GLY A 159 9.60 -42.12 -1.75
N ALA A 160 8.94 -41.73 -2.84
CA ALA A 160 9.52 -40.90 -3.90
C ALA A 160 9.28 -39.39 -3.71
N ASN A 161 8.82 -38.96 -2.53
CA ASN A 161 8.56 -37.55 -2.25
C ASN A 161 9.86 -36.77 -2.07
N LEU A 162 9.83 -35.49 -2.44
CA LEU A 162 10.91 -34.54 -2.13
C LEU A 162 10.99 -34.27 -0.61
N PRO A 163 12.14 -33.79 -0.10
CA PRO A 163 12.30 -33.39 1.30
C PRO A 163 11.18 -32.47 1.79
N ASN A 164 10.81 -32.61 3.07
CA ASN A 164 9.71 -31.84 3.65
C ASN A 164 10.11 -30.40 4.01
N GLU A 165 11.41 -30.11 4.06
CA GLU A 165 12.02 -28.85 4.47
C GLU A 165 11.45 -27.60 3.76
N LEU A 166 11.48 -26.47 4.46
CA LEU A 166 11.18 -25.16 3.89
C LEU A 166 12.40 -24.59 3.15
N ASN A 167 12.17 -24.00 1.98
CA ASN A 167 13.20 -23.35 1.18
C ASN A 167 13.53 -21.95 1.71
N SER A 168 14.81 -21.59 1.66
CA SER A 168 15.28 -20.21 1.85
C SER A 168 15.45 -19.53 0.49
N GLY A 169 15.36 -18.20 0.44
CA GLY A 169 15.59 -17.49 -0.80
C GLY A 169 15.23 -16.01 -0.76
N VAL A 170 15.20 -15.42 -1.96
CA VAL A 170 14.79 -14.03 -2.21
C VAL A 170 13.78 -14.04 -3.34
N THR A 171 12.72 -13.25 -3.22
CA THR A 171 11.64 -13.19 -4.22
C THR A 171 11.11 -11.77 -4.40
N LEU A 172 10.54 -11.52 -5.58
CA LEU A 172 9.67 -10.38 -5.80
C LEU A 172 8.27 -10.74 -5.27
N ARG A 173 8.01 -10.37 -4.01
CA ARG A 173 6.80 -10.73 -3.28
C ARG A 173 5.53 -10.12 -3.89
N ARG A 174 5.65 -8.88 -4.38
CA ARG A 174 4.60 -8.15 -5.13
C ARG A 174 5.25 -7.18 -6.11
N ALA A 175 4.66 -7.06 -7.29
CA ALA A 175 4.95 -5.99 -8.23
C ALA A 175 3.64 -5.55 -8.84
N ARG A 176 3.05 -4.47 -8.31
CA ARG A 176 1.73 -4.01 -8.73
C ARG A 176 1.81 -2.67 -9.42
N LEU A 177 1.04 -2.55 -10.48
CA LEU A 177 0.74 -1.30 -11.14
C LEU A 177 -0.78 -1.16 -11.24
N GLY A 178 -1.26 0.02 -10.93
CA GLY A 178 -2.67 0.34 -11.00
C GLY A 178 -2.92 1.73 -11.54
N VAL A 179 -4.15 1.91 -12.01
CA VAL A 179 -4.72 3.20 -12.36
C VAL A 179 -6.00 3.37 -11.57
N GLU A 180 -6.23 4.57 -11.08
CA GLU A 180 -7.46 4.92 -10.39
C GLU A 180 -7.85 6.36 -10.66
N GLY A 181 -9.09 6.69 -10.41
CA GLY A 181 -9.57 8.04 -10.60
C GLY A 181 -11.06 8.16 -10.42
N THR A 182 -11.60 9.31 -10.81
CA THR A 182 -13.02 9.65 -10.69
C THR A 182 -13.52 10.17 -12.02
N PHE A 183 -14.76 9.83 -12.42
CA PHE A 183 -15.47 10.50 -13.49
C PHE A 183 -16.84 11.03 -13.02
N TYR A 184 -17.19 12.22 -13.49
CA TYR A 184 -18.36 13.01 -13.07
C TYR A 184 -18.51 13.17 -11.55
N LYS A 185 -17.40 13.18 -10.80
CA LYS A 185 -17.31 13.35 -9.33
C LYS A 185 -18.00 12.27 -8.48
N ILE A 186 -18.80 11.40 -9.08
CA ILE A 186 -19.60 10.39 -8.38
C ILE A 186 -19.15 8.96 -8.67
N TRP A 187 -18.33 8.74 -9.71
CA TRP A 187 -17.86 7.40 -10.06
C TRP A 187 -16.37 7.27 -9.82
N ASP A 188 -15.97 6.48 -8.83
CA ASP A 188 -14.57 6.05 -8.67
C ASP A 188 -14.32 4.81 -9.53
N TYR A 189 -13.16 4.73 -10.19
CA TYR A 189 -12.70 3.51 -10.84
C TYR A 189 -11.33 3.11 -10.33
N LYS A 190 -11.04 1.82 -10.34
CA LYS A 190 -9.70 1.28 -10.06
C LYS A 190 -9.46 0.02 -10.87
N PHE A 191 -8.27 -0.06 -11.46
CA PHE A 191 -7.72 -1.27 -12.03
C PHE A 191 -6.29 -1.46 -11.47
N GLU A 192 -5.97 -2.64 -10.93
CA GLU A 192 -4.66 -2.98 -10.37
C GLU A 192 -4.26 -4.39 -10.79
N TYR A 193 -3.10 -4.49 -11.43
CA TYR A 193 -2.49 -5.76 -11.85
C TYR A 193 -1.23 -6.04 -11.03
N ASP A 194 -1.06 -7.29 -10.59
CA ASP A 194 0.08 -7.78 -9.84
C ASP A 194 0.87 -8.79 -10.68
N PHE A 195 2.01 -8.32 -11.19
CA PHE A 195 2.91 -9.05 -12.08
C PHE A 195 3.59 -10.25 -11.42
N SER A 196 3.53 -10.38 -10.09
CA SER A 196 4.08 -11.54 -9.37
C SER A 196 3.08 -12.67 -9.14
N ARG A 197 1.79 -12.53 -9.52
CA ARG A 197 0.75 -13.56 -9.31
C ARG A 197 0.50 -14.47 -10.53
N GLY A 198 1.14 -14.21 -11.67
CA GLY A 198 0.84 -14.84 -12.95
C GLY A 198 1.27 -16.31 -13.04
N ASN A 199 0.49 -17.21 -12.44
CA ASN A 199 0.68 -18.67 -12.54
C ASN A 199 0.08 -19.22 -13.84
N GLY A 200 0.52 -18.68 -14.99
CA GLY A 200 0.09 -19.12 -16.33
C GLY A 200 -1.24 -18.54 -16.86
N SER A 201 -1.93 -17.70 -16.09
CA SER A 201 -3.11 -16.95 -16.52
C SER A 201 -2.90 -15.45 -16.27
N VAL A 202 -3.31 -14.62 -17.23
CA VAL A 202 -3.28 -13.15 -17.10
C VAL A 202 -4.29 -12.72 -16.04
N GLU A 203 -5.45 -13.36 -15.98
CA GLU A 203 -6.52 -13.05 -15.03
C GLU A 203 -6.06 -13.16 -13.57
N SER A 204 -5.17 -14.10 -13.24
CA SER A 204 -4.60 -14.27 -11.88
C SER A 204 -3.85 -13.03 -11.36
N GLY A 205 -3.36 -12.17 -12.25
CA GLY A 205 -2.70 -10.92 -11.89
C GLY A 205 -3.68 -9.82 -11.46
N ILE A 206 -4.95 -9.89 -11.84
CA ILE A 206 -5.93 -8.85 -11.52
C ILE A 206 -6.28 -8.90 -10.04
N THR A 207 -6.13 -7.77 -9.34
CA THR A 207 -6.43 -7.65 -7.92
C THR A 207 -7.69 -6.80 -7.71
N ASP A 208 -7.61 -5.50 -7.97
CA ASP A 208 -8.78 -4.63 -8.05
C ASP A 208 -9.16 -4.37 -9.50
N ALA A 209 -10.43 -4.48 -9.85
CA ALA A 209 -10.98 -4.06 -11.14
C ALA A 209 -12.47 -3.71 -10.96
N PHE A 210 -12.76 -2.49 -10.51
CA PHE A 210 -14.12 -2.10 -10.14
C PHE A 210 -14.49 -0.66 -10.53
N LEU A 211 -15.80 -0.44 -10.61
CA LEU A 211 -16.45 0.86 -10.57
C LEU A 211 -17.17 1.03 -9.22
N ARG A 212 -17.15 2.24 -8.67
CA ARG A 212 -17.84 2.59 -7.43
C ARG A 212 -18.64 3.87 -7.61
N MET A 213 -19.95 3.79 -7.39
CA MET A 213 -20.84 4.94 -7.32
C MET A 213 -20.91 5.50 -5.90
N ASN A 214 -20.53 6.75 -5.72
CA ASN A 214 -20.68 7.54 -4.50
C ASN A 214 -22.08 8.14 -4.45
N VAL A 215 -23.06 7.35 -4.00
CA VAL A 215 -24.47 7.78 -3.90
C VAL A 215 -24.61 8.96 -2.94
N THR A 216 -23.87 8.93 -1.82
CA THR A 216 -23.67 10.06 -0.92
C THR A 216 -22.21 10.06 -0.44
N LYS A 217 -21.78 11.05 0.36
CA LYS A 217 -20.43 11.03 0.93
C LYS A 217 -20.15 9.76 1.76
N PRO A 218 -21.08 9.28 2.62
CA PRO A 218 -20.86 8.06 3.40
C PRO A 218 -21.21 6.76 2.66
N PHE A 219 -22.20 6.78 1.76
CA PHE A 219 -22.75 5.58 1.13
C PHE A 219 -22.27 5.41 -0.31
N SER A 220 -21.73 4.23 -0.62
CA SER A 220 -21.28 3.89 -1.97
C SER A 220 -21.63 2.45 -2.35
N VAL A 221 -21.84 2.24 -3.64
CA VAL A 221 -22.08 0.93 -4.25
C VAL A 221 -20.94 0.63 -5.21
N LYS A 222 -20.44 -0.60 -5.21
CA LYS A 222 -19.32 -1.04 -6.04
C LYS A 222 -19.73 -2.24 -6.88
N VAL A 223 -19.26 -2.30 -8.13
CA VAL A 223 -19.41 -3.45 -9.03
C VAL A 223 -18.06 -3.78 -9.67
N GLY A 224 -17.75 -5.07 -9.80
CA GLY A 224 -16.51 -5.57 -10.40
C GLY A 224 -15.73 -6.48 -9.45
N SER A 225 -14.43 -6.61 -9.66
CA SER A 225 -13.52 -7.37 -8.80
C SER A 225 -12.96 -6.51 -7.67
N PHE A 226 -13.18 -6.93 -6.43
CA PHE A 226 -12.71 -6.26 -5.22
C PHE A 226 -12.67 -7.22 -4.03
N LYS A 227 -11.95 -6.82 -2.97
CA LYS A 227 -11.92 -7.59 -1.72
C LYS A 227 -13.28 -7.73 -1.06
N GLU A 228 -13.61 -8.92 -0.61
CA GLU A 228 -14.73 -9.15 0.30
C GLU A 228 -14.62 -8.31 1.59
N PRO A 229 -15.73 -7.76 2.13
CA PRO A 229 -15.74 -7.04 3.40
C PRO A 229 -15.67 -8.04 4.58
N PHE A 230 -14.47 -8.51 4.91
CA PHE A 230 -14.23 -9.46 6.01
C PHE A 230 -12.82 -9.29 6.58
N SER A 231 -12.66 -9.43 7.90
CA SER A 231 -11.39 -9.30 8.65
C SER A 231 -10.76 -7.89 8.62
N LEU A 232 -10.15 -7.50 9.73
CA LEU A 232 -9.47 -6.21 9.88
C LEU A 232 -8.12 -6.21 9.14
N GLU A 233 -7.33 -7.27 9.29
CA GLU A 233 -6.03 -7.43 8.64
C GLU A 233 -6.15 -7.66 7.14
N GLU A 234 -7.21 -8.33 6.66
CA GLU A 234 -7.44 -8.44 5.22
C GLU A 234 -7.95 -7.12 4.62
N ALA A 235 -8.85 -6.40 5.31
CA ALA A 235 -9.32 -5.08 4.88
C ALA A 235 -8.19 -4.02 4.81
N ALA A 236 -7.13 -4.20 5.60
CA ALA A 236 -5.91 -3.39 5.51
C ALA A 236 -5.19 -3.63 4.17
N SER A 237 -4.61 -2.57 3.61
CA SER A 237 -3.74 -2.72 2.44
C SER A 237 -2.49 -3.51 2.85
N ASN A 238 -2.02 -4.40 1.98
CA ASN A 238 -0.75 -5.10 2.19
C ASN A 238 0.47 -4.16 2.33
N ARG A 239 0.33 -2.88 1.97
CA ARG A 239 1.32 -1.82 2.19
C ARG A 239 1.50 -1.47 3.67
N PHE A 240 0.48 -1.71 4.49
CA PHE A 240 0.36 -1.15 5.84
C PHE A 240 0.29 -2.22 6.94
N LEU A 241 0.50 -3.50 6.59
CA LEU A 241 0.58 -4.59 7.56
C LEU A 241 1.79 -4.41 8.48
N THR A 242 1.62 -4.67 9.78
CA THR A 242 2.73 -4.58 10.76
C THR A 242 3.79 -5.64 10.48
N PHE A 243 3.40 -6.87 10.18
CA PHE A 243 4.31 -7.96 9.82
C PHE A 243 4.38 -8.14 8.30
N ILE A 244 5.40 -8.85 7.82
CA ILE A 244 5.62 -9.11 6.38
C ILE A 244 4.46 -9.94 5.79
N GLU A 245 4.04 -10.99 6.51
CA GLU A 245 2.88 -11.80 6.16
C GLU A 245 1.76 -11.59 7.16
N ARG A 246 0.53 -11.78 6.67
CA ARG A 246 -0.67 -11.84 7.52
C ARG A 246 -0.63 -13.03 8.47
N HIS A 247 -1.50 -13.01 9.45
CA HIS A 247 -1.61 -14.08 10.44
C HIS A 247 -2.24 -15.33 9.82
N MET A 248 -1.94 -16.50 10.41
CA MET A 248 -2.24 -17.79 9.80
C MET A 248 -3.74 -17.98 9.55
N SER A 249 -4.59 -17.55 10.49
CA SER A 249 -6.04 -17.64 10.38
C SER A 249 -6.59 -16.76 9.26
N VAL A 250 -6.09 -15.54 9.11
CA VAL A 250 -6.50 -14.60 8.05
C VAL A 250 -6.07 -15.12 6.68
N ASN A 251 -4.84 -15.60 6.56
CA ASN A 251 -4.39 -16.26 5.34
C ASN A 251 -5.27 -17.46 5.00
N SER A 252 -5.50 -18.36 5.96
CA SER A 252 -6.20 -19.62 5.71
C SER A 252 -7.68 -19.43 5.38
N PHE A 253 -8.38 -18.54 6.09
CA PHE A 253 -9.83 -18.40 5.98
C PHE A 253 -10.30 -17.26 5.09
N VAL A 254 -9.39 -16.36 4.65
CA VAL A 254 -9.74 -15.15 3.89
C VAL A 254 -8.90 -14.99 2.61
N ASP A 255 -7.56 -14.92 2.72
CA ASP A 255 -6.70 -14.71 1.53
C ASP A 255 -6.61 -15.97 0.64
N ASN A 256 -6.45 -17.16 1.23
CA ASN A 256 -6.29 -18.43 0.52
C ASN A 256 -7.53 -18.83 -0.29
N PRO A 257 -8.78 -18.67 0.20
CA PRO A 257 -10.00 -18.78 -0.62
C PRO A 257 -10.12 -17.70 -1.71
N ASN A 258 -9.13 -16.81 -1.84
CA ASN A 258 -9.05 -15.63 -2.68
C ASN A 258 -10.06 -14.53 -2.28
N THR A 259 -9.57 -13.57 -1.52
CA THR A 259 -10.34 -12.40 -1.06
C THR A 259 -10.85 -11.51 -2.21
N TYR A 260 -10.16 -11.48 -3.36
CA TYR A 260 -10.55 -10.65 -4.50
C TYR A 260 -11.56 -11.41 -5.36
N LYS A 261 -12.82 -10.96 -5.32
CA LYS A 261 -13.96 -11.64 -5.95
C LYS A 261 -14.77 -10.67 -6.80
N THR A 262 -15.48 -11.19 -7.79
CA THR A 262 -16.27 -10.37 -8.72
C THR A 262 -17.72 -10.32 -8.26
N GLY A 263 -18.31 -9.12 -8.15
CA GLY A 263 -19.73 -9.00 -7.82
C GLY A 263 -20.18 -7.58 -7.57
N ILE A 264 -21.16 -7.44 -6.66
CA ILE A 264 -21.71 -6.17 -6.22
C ILE A 264 -21.54 -6.03 -4.71
N GLY A 265 -21.23 -4.83 -4.25
CA GLY A 265 -21.13 -4.53 -2.82
C GLY A 265 -21.60 -3.15 -2.48
N ALA A 266 -22.02 -2.96 -1.23
CA ALA A 266 -22.39 -1.68 -0.67
C ALA A 266 -21.53 -1.39 0.56
N ASN A 267 -21.15 -0.13 0.72
CA ASN A 267 -20.33 0.33 1.82
C ASN A 267 -20.89 1.65 2.36
N TYR A 268 -21.09 1.69 3.68
CA TYR A 268 -21.40 2.91 4.42
C TYR A 268 -20.25 3.18 5.38
N ALA A 269 -19.64 4.36 5.32
CA ALA A 269 -18.52 4.70 6.19
C ALA A 269 -18.58 6.15 6.68
N VAL A 270 -18.50 6.30 8.00
CA VAL A 270 -18.32 7.56 8.72
C VAL A 270 -17.22 7.36 9.77
N PRO A 271 -16.59 8.42 10.32
CA PRO A 271 -15.46 8.25 11.23
C PRO A 271 -15.70 7.25 12.37
N ARG A 272 -16.91 7.14 12.92
CA ARG A 272 -17.19 6.19 14.01
C ARG A 272 -17.61 4.80 13.60
N PHE A 273 -18.16 4.60 12.40
CA PHE A 273 -18.78 3.34 11.99
C PHE A 273 -18.55 3.06 10.52
N GLN A 274 -18.26 1.80 10.20
CA GLN A 274 -18.18 1.32 8.84
C GLN A 274 -18.97 0.02 8.70
N PHE A 275 -19.78 -0.06 7.66
CA PHE A 275 -20.54 -1.24 7.27
C PHE A 275 -20.21 -1.58 5.83
N GLY A 276 -19.95 -2.85 5.55
CA GLY A 276 -19.77 -3.37 4.21
C GLY A 276 -20.55 -4.66 4.04
N VAL A 277 -21.21 -4.81 2.90
CA VAL A 277 -21.85 -6.06 2.47
C VAL A 277 -21.55 -6.28 1.00
N ALA A 278 -21.37 -7.53 0.60
CA ALA A 278 -21.14 -7.91 -0.79
C ALA A 278 -21.83 -9.21 -1.13
N PHE A 279 -22.26 -9.30 -2.39
CA PHE A 279 -22.66 -10.54 -3.05
C PHE A 279 -21.72 -10.75 -4.24
N GLN A 280 -20.90 -11.80 -4.18
CA GLN A 280 -19.80 -12.01 -5.11
C GLN A 280 -19.74 -13.46 -5.58
N THR A 281 -19.24 -13.67 -6.79
CA THR A 281 -18.91 -15.01 -7.29
C THR A 281 -17.44 -15.30 -7.05
N GLU A 282 -17.12 -16.58 -6.98
CA GLU A 282 -15.74 -17.04 -6.88
C GLU A 282 -14.89 -16.46 -8.04
N PRO A 283 -13.63 -16.10 -7.78
CA PRO A 283 -12.80 -15.45 -8.78
C PRO A 283 -12.44 -16.39 -9.93
N VAL A 284 -12.28 -15.78 -11.11
CA VAL A 284 -11.78 -16.46 -12.31
C VAL A 284 -10.25 -16.46 -12.24
N GLY A 285 -9.63 -17.64 -12.17
CA GLY A 285 -8.17 -17.80 -12.27
C GLY A 285 -7.49 -18.22 -10.96
N ALA A 286 -6.37 -18.93 -11.08
CA ALA A 286 -5.65 -19.50 -9.94
C ALA A 286 -4.75 -18.46 -9.26
N TRP A 287 -5.10 -18.00 -8.06
CA TRP A 287 -4.15 -17.34 -7.15
C TRP A 287 -3.28 -18.37 -6.42
N SER A 288 -3.90 -19.46 -5.98
CA SER A 288 -3.22 -20.68 -5.56
C SER A 288 -3.96 -21.88 -6.15
N ALA A 289 -3.25 -22.91 -6.61
CA ALA A 289 -3.86 -24.14 -7.13
C ALA A 289 -4.76 -24.86 -6.09
N ALA A 290 -4.75 -24.40 -4.84
CA ALA A 290 -5.47 -25.01 -3.73
C ALA A 290 -6.92 -24.55 -3.57
N SER A 291 -7.32 -23.48 -4.27
CA SER A 291 -8.69 -22.91 -4.20
C SER A 291 -9.35 -22.73 -5.56
N THR A 292 -8.79 -23.28 -6.65
CA THR A 292 -9.41 -23.26 -7.98
C THR A 292 -8.98 -24.48 -8.76
N THR A 293 -9.91 -25.12 -9.48
CA THR A 293 -9.56 -26.25 -10.35
C THR A 293 -8.88 -25.72 -11.61
N VAL A 294 -7.61 -26.07 -11.81
CA VAL A 294 -7.01 -26.04 -13.15
C VAL A 294 -7.40 -27.32 -13.87
N ASN A 295 -8.15 -27.23 -14.96
CA ASN A 295 -8.13 -28.28 -15.96
C ASN A 295 -7.04 -27.95 -17.00
N ALA A 296 -6.50 -28.96 -17.68
CA ALA A 296 -5.53 -28.78 -18.77
C ALA A 296 -6.10 -28.03 -19.99
N ALA A 297 -7.39 -27.64 -19.95
CA ALA A 297 -8.13 -27.00 -21.02
C ALA A 297 -8.42 -25.50 -20.78
N GLY A 298 -7.83 -24.88 -19.76
CA GLY A 298 -7.88 -23.41 -19.57
C GLY A 298 -9.20 -22.85 -19.06
N ASN A 299 -10.10 -23.67 -18.48
CA ASN A 299 -11.29 -23.14 -17.81
C ASN A 299 -10.95 -22.76 -16.35
N ASN A 300 -10.86 -21.45 -16.12
CA ASN A 300 -10.46 -20.79 -14.87
C ASN A 300 -11.55 -20.79 -13.76
N SER A 301 -12.44 -21.77 -13.73
CA SER A 301 -13.54 -21.89 -12.74
C SER A 301 -13.43 -23.19 -11.94
N ARG A 302 -13.81 -23.18 -10.65
CA ARG A 302 -13.86 -24.37 -9.76
C ARG A 302 -14.71 -25.51 -10.30
N ASN A 303 -15.60 -25.24 -11.23
CA ASN A 303 -16.63 -26.15 -11.69
C ASN A 303 -16.13 -27.20 -12.71
N ASN A 304 -14.81 -27.41 -12.83
CA ASN A 304 -14.21 -28.35 -13.78
C ASN A 304 -14.67 -28.14 -15.24
N GLY A 305 -15.07 -26.90 -15.59
CA GLY A 305 -15.53 -26.52 -16.92
C GLY A 305 -17.03 -26.73 -17.21
N SER A 306 -17.86 -27.00 -16.20
CA SER A 306 -19.32 -27.18 -16.38
C SER A 306 -20.14 -26.67 -15.18
N GLY A 307 -21.34 -26.13 -15.39
CA GLY A 307 -22.24 -25.65 -14.32
C GLY A 307 -21.93 -24.25 -13.78
N ASP A 308 -22.64 -23.81 -12.74
CA ASP A 308 -22.55 -22.43 -12.22
C ASP A 308 -21.30 -22.20 -11.35
N GLN A 309 -20.87 -20.95 -11.21
CA GLN A 309 -19.82 -20.62 -10.24
C GLN A 309 -20.35 -20.68 -8.80
N GLY A 310 -19.45 -20.93 -7.85
CA GLY A 310 -19.74 -20.67 -6.44
C GLY A 310 -20.04 -19.19 -6.22
N TRP A 311 -20.89 -18.89 -5.24
CA TRP A 311 -21.26 -17.52 -4.87
C TRP A 311 -21.17 -17.35 -3.36
N GLU A 312 -21.06 -16.11 -2.94
CA GLU A 312 -20.96 -15.72 -1.55
C GLU A 312 -21.84 -14.51 -1.25
N GLY A 313 -22.52 -14.55 -0.11
CA GLY A 313 -23.03 -13.37 0.59
C GLY A 313 -22.22 -13.13 1.86
N ILE A 314 -21.64 -11.95 2.02
CA ILE A 314 -20.70 -11.64 3.11
C ILE A 314 -20.84 -10.20 3.59
N GLY A 315 -20.61 -9.96 4.87
CA GLY A 315 -20.65 -8.63 5.44
C GLY A 315 -19.76 -8.46 6.67
N ARG A 316 -19.44 -7.20 6.93
CA ARG A 316 -18.64 -6.75 8.08
C ARG A 316 -19.19 -5.43 8.61
N ILE A 317 -19.34 -5.36 9.92
CA ILE A 317 -19.69 -4.16 10.66
C ILE A 317 -18.55 -3.86 11.61
N THR A 318 -18.08 -2.62 11.60
CA THR A 318 -17.04 -2.14 12.49
C THR A 318 -17.37 -0.78 13.05
N GLY A 319 -16.78 -0.46 14.20
CA GLY A 319 -16.88 0.86 14.79
C GLY A 319 -15.78 1.16 15.77
N ARG A 320 -15.67 2.44 16.12
CA ARG A 320 -14.73 2.96 17.12
C ARG A 320 -15.51 3.45 18.35
N PRO A 321 -16.04 2.54 19.22
CA PRO A 321 -16.90 2.91 20.35
C PRO A 321 -16.21 3.86 21.34
N TRP A 322 -14.89 3.72 21.52
CA TRP A 322 -14.06 4.71 22.19
C TRP A 322 -13.13 5.36 21.16
N MET A 323 -13.12 6.70 21.12
CA MET A 323 -12.28 7.51 20.25
C MET A 323 -12.17 8.92 20.86
N GLU A 324 -10.97 9.31 21.25
CA GLU A 324 -10.64 10.70 21.62
C GLU A 324 -10.27 11.49 20.35
N ASP A 325 -9.42 10.89 19.53
CA ASP A 325 -8.93 11.44 18.25
C ASP A 325 -8.48 10.29 17.32
N GLU A 326 -7.91 10.63 16.15
CA GLU A 326 -7.45 9.65 15.16
C GLU A 326 -6.22 8.81 15.61
N THR A 327 -5.59 9.16 16.73
CA THR A 327 -4.44 8.46 17.33
C THR A 327 -4.79 7.73 18.63
N LYS A 328 -6.03 7.87 19.11
CA LYS A 328 -6.51 7.26 20.35
C LYS A 328 -7.92 6.72 20.17
N PHE A 329 -8.02 5.44 19.83
CA PHE A 329 -9.30 4.79 19.60
C PHE A 329 -9.25 3.29 19.89
N LEU A 330 -10.42 2.73 20.17
CA LEU A 330 -10.66 1.30 20.20
C LEU A 330 -11.60 0.99 19.06
N HIS A 331 -11.12 0.21 18.09
CA HIS A 331 -11.90 -0.40 17.04
C HIS A 331 -12.41 -1.76 17.47
N VAL A 332 -13.66 -2.07 17.16
CA VAL A 332 -14.26 -3.39 17.30
C VAL A 332 -15.06 -3.72 16.04
N GLY A 333 -15.13 -4.99 15.70
CA GLY A 333 -15.87 -5.43 14.53
C GLY A 333 -16.28 -6.89 14.57
N ILE A 334 -17.27 -7.19 13.73
CA ILE A 334 -17.72 -8.54 13.45
C ILE A 334 -17.89 -8.71 11.94
N SER A 335 -17.60 -9.91 11.45
CA SER A 335 -17.80 -10.29 10.05
C SER A 335 -18.51 -11.64 9.98
N ALA A 336 -19.36 -11.82 8.99
CA ALA A 336 -20.04 -13.09 8.72
C ALA A 336 -20.28 -13.27 7.22
N GLY A 337 -20.20 -14.49 6.73
CA GLY A 337 -20.51 -14.79 5.34
C GLY A 337 -20.82 -16.27 5.10
N HIS A 338 -21.54 -16.53 4.02
CA HIS A 338 -21.88 -17.85 3.51
C HIS A 338 -21.35 -17.97 2.09
N THR A 339 -20.52 -18.99 1.83
CA THR A 339 -20.06 -19.31 0.48
C THR A 339 -20.56 -20.67 0.04
N HIS A 340 -21.25 -20.71 -1.09
CA HIS A 340 -21.62 -21.93 -1.78
C HIS A 340 -20.43 -22.49 -2.58
N VAL A 341 -20.22 -23.80 -2.50
CA VAL A 341 -19.14 -24.51 -3.18
C VAL A 341 -19.76 -25.44 -4.22
N ASN A 342 -19.39 -25.26 -5.49
CA ASN A 342 -19.83 -26.16 -6.55
C ASN A 342 -18.89 -27.37 -6.65
N THR A 343 -19.19 -28.45 -5.92
CA THR A 343 -18.56 -29.76 -6.11
C THR A 343 -19.32 -30.60 -7.15
N GLN A 344 -18.62 -31.12 -8.17
CA GLN A 344 -19.22 -31.92 -9.24
C GLN A 344 -18.62 -33.32 -9.35
N TYR A 345 -19.52 -34.31 -9.40
CA TYR A 345 -19.20 -35.66 -9.85
C TYR A 345 -19.24 -35.72 -11.39
N LEU A 346 -18.43 -36.60 -11.96
CA LEU A 346 -18.56 -37.02 -13.35
C LEU A 346 -19.89 -37.76 -13.55
N ALA A 347 -20.31 -37.89 -14.81
CA ALA A 347 -21.57 -38.57 -15.17
C ALA A 347 -21.66 -40.02 -14.66
N ASN A 348 -20.51 -40.70 -14.52
CA ASN A 348 -20.41 -42.06 -13.96
C ASN A 348 -20.42 -42.09 -12.41
N GLY A 349 -20.61 -40.95 -11.74
CA GLY A 349 -20.63 -40.84 -10.28
C GLY A 349 -19.26 -40.78 -9.60
N THR A 350 -18.15 -40.73 -10.35
CA THR A 350 -16.81 -40.59 -9.76
C THR A 350 -16.44 -39.14 -9.54
N ILE A 351 -15.60 -38.87 -8.54
CA ILE A 351 -14.92 -37.58 -8.37
C ILE A 351 -13.44 -37.80 -8.60
N ASN A 352 -12.83 -37.06 -9.54
CA ASN A 352 -11.42 -37.24 -9.91
C ASN A 352 -10.48 -36.52 -8.93
N VAL A 353 -10.67 -36.76 -7.62
CA VAL A 353 -9.82 -36.21 -6.56
C VAL A 353 -9.61 -37.22 -5.44
N GLY A 354 -8.35 -37.49 -5.14
CA GLY A 354 -7.96 -38.17 -3.90
C GLY A 354 -7.80 -37.18 -2.73
N PRO A 355 -7.70 -37.67 -1.48
CA PRO A 355 -7.49 -36.81 -0.30
C PRO A 355 -6.20 -35.98 -0.39
N ASN A 356 -5.21 -36.46 -1.14
CA ASN A 356 -3.90 -35.82 -1.34
C ASN A 356 -3.83 -34.94 -2.59
N GLN A 357 -4.91 -34.86 -3.36
CA GLN A 357 -4.99 -34.00 -4.55
C GLN A 357 -5.74 -32.72 -4.23
N THR A 358 -5.02 -31.61 -4.35
CA THR A 358 -5.60 -30.27 -4.26
C THR A 358 -6.10 -29.84 -5.64
N GLY A 359 -7.38 -29.50 -5.76
CA GLY A 359 -8.01 -29.14 -7.03
C GLY A 359 -8.44 -30.34 -7.88
N GLY A 360 -9.54 -30.17 -8.62
CA GLY A 360 -10.23 -31.17 -9.45
C GLY A 360 -11.69 -31.36 -9.01
N GLY A 361 -12.63 -31.49 -9.95
CA GLY A 361 -14.05 -31.82 -9.66
C GLY A 361 -14.81 -30.88 -8.71
N GLY A 362 -14.39 -29.62 -8.55
CA GLY A 362 -15.04 -28.69 -7.63
C GLY A 362 -14.74 -28.85 -6.14
N GLY A 363 -13.77 -29.70 -5.77
CA GLY A 363 -13.30 -29.84 -4.39
C GLY A 363 -12.47 -28.63 -3.91
N MET A 364 -12.43 -28.42 -2.60
CA MET A 364 -11.66 -27.35 -1.94
C MET A 364 -10.92 -27.85 -0.70
N ALA A 365 -9.92 -27.11 -0.24
CA ALA A 365 -9.16 -27.39 0.97
C ALA A 365 -8.80 -26.09 1.71
N PHE A 366 -8.55 -26.20 3.01
CA PHE A 366 -7.94 -25.13 3.81
C PHE A 366 -6.52 -25.51 4.20
N PHE A 367 -5.63 -24.53 4.20
CA PHE A 367 -4.21 -24.73 4.42
C PHE A 367 -3.59 -23.53 5.11
N ALA A 368 -2.53 -23.78 5.89
CA ALA A 368 -1.79 -22.77 6.61
C ALA A 368 -0.27 -23.00 6.47
N PHE A 369 0.48 -21.91 6.55
CA PHE A 369 1.94 -21.88 6.53
C PHE A 369 2.44 -20.90 7.61
N PRO A 370 3.68 -21.06 8.13
CA PRO A 370 4.17 -20.36 9.34
C PRO A 370 4.63 -18.92 9.07
N GLY A 371 3.80 -18.11 8.39
CA GLY A 371 4.07 -16.68 8.19
C GLY A 371 5.29 -16.36 7.31
N THR A 372 5.68 -17.28 6.43
CA THR A 372 6.82 -17.19 5.52
C THR A 372 6.48 -16.51 4.19
N ASN A 373 7.42 -15.76 3.60
CA ASN A 373 7.17 -14.88 2.45
C ASN A 373 7.80 -15.35 1.12
N VAL A 374 8.69 -16.35 1.15
CA VAL A 374 9.30 -16.96 -0.05
C VAL A 374 8.74 -18.36 -0.26
N ASP A 375 8.93 -19.26 0.71
CA ASP A 375 8.36 -20.60 0.68
C ASP A 375 7.03 -20.61 1.43
N ARG A 376 5.94 -20.82 0.68
CA ARG A 376 4.56 -20.91 1.20
C ARG A 376 4.06 -22.34 1.25
N THR A 377 4.95 -23.30 1.50
CA THR A 377 4.57 -24.70 1.67
C THR A 377 3.47 -24.82 2.73
N ASN A 378 2.40 -25.52 2.36
CA ASN A 378 1.26 -25.79 3.23
C ASN A 378 1.65 -26.79 4.32
N VAL A 379 2.17 -26.26 5.44
CA VAL A 379 2.51 -27.03 6.63
C VAL A 379 1.26 -27.73 7.19
N LEU A 380 0.14 -27.00 7.26
CA LEU A 380 -1.17 -27.57 7.56
C LEU A 380 -2.01 -27.65 6.28
N ASN A 381 -2.77 -28.73 6.11
CA ASN A 381 -3.64 -28.91 4.95
C ASN A 381 -4.75 -29.91 5.28
N THR A 382 -6.01 -29.51 5.13
CA THR A 382 -7.18 -30.38 5.36
C THR A 382 -7.26 -31.55 4.38
N GLY A 383 -6.57 -31.46 3.25
CA GLY A 383 -6.86 -32.24 2.06
C GLY A 383 -8.16 -31.83 1.42
N ASN A 384 -8.50 -32.51 0.33
CA ASN A 384 -9.74 -32.23 -0.36
C ASN A 384 -10.93 -32.54 0.55
N LEU A 385 -11.81 -31.56 0.73
CA LEU A 385 -13.06 -31.67 1.49
C LEU A 385 -14.17 -32.38 0.69
N SER A 386 -13.90 -32.75 -0.56
CA SER A 386 -14.78 -33.62 -1.35
C SER A 386 -13.98 -34.85 -1.80
N ILE A 387 -14.34 -36.03 -1.32
CA ILE A 387 -13.66 -37.29 -1.63
C ILE A 387 -14.65 -38.46 -1.77
N GLY A 388 -14.26 -39.46 -2.56
CA GLY A 388 -15.01 -40.69 -2.75
C GLY A 388 -16.15 -40.56 -3.75
N ASN A 389 -16.48 -41.67 -4.42
CA ASN A 389 -17.55 -41.71 -5.42
C ASN A 389 -18.91 -41.43 -4.80
N LYS A 390 -19.84 -40.91 -5.61
CA LYS A 390 -21.19 -40.57 -5.18
C LYS A 390 -21.88 -41.77 -4.53
N GLY A 391 -22.30 -41.62 -3.28
CA GLY A 391 -23.00 -42.66 -2.51
C GLY A 391 -22.10 -43.78 -1.97
N ALA A 392 -20.78 -43.73 -2.18
CA ALA A 392 -19.87 -44.69 -1.57
C ALA A 392 -19.80 -44.48 -0.04
N PRO A 393 -19.68 -45.54 0.76
CA PRO A 393 -19.45 -45.43 2.19
C PRO A 393 -18.20 -44.57 2.48
N GLY A 394 -18.31 -43.63 3.42
CA GLY A 394 -17.22 -42.71 3.76
C GLY A 394 -16.93 -41.63 2.71
N SER A 395 -17.74 -41.51 1.66
CA SER A 395 -17.68 -40.35 0.76
C SER A 395 -18.07 -39.07 1.51
N ARG A 396 -17.41 -37.99 1.15
CA ARG A 396 -17.65 -36.65 1.69
C ARG A 396 -17.75 -35.67 0.56
N ARG A 397 -18.61 -34.67 0.71
CA ARG A 397 -18.79 -33.62 -0.28
C ARG A 397 -19.10 -32.32 0.42
N ILE A 398 -18.27 -31.31 0.21
CA ILE A 398 -18.57 -29.96 0.67
C ILE A 398 -19.55 -29.27 -0.29
N ASP A 399 -20.58 -28.68 0.29
CA ASP A 399 -21.63 -27.94 -0.42
C ASP A 399 -21.52 -26.43 -0.12
N SER A 400 -21.08 -26.06 1.07
CA SER A 400 -20.83 -24.67 1.45
C SER A 400 -19.90 -24.57 2.67
N TYR A 401 -19.46 -23.35 2.96
CA TYR A 401 -18.82 -23.02 4.22
C TYR A 401 -19.30 -21.66 4.74
N ASP A 402 -19.44 -21.55 6.06
CA ASP A 402 -19.83 -20.30 6.74
C ASP A 402 -18.64 -19.75 7.50
N ARG A 403 -18.37 -18.45 7.35
CA ARG A 403 -17.26 -17.77 8.01
C ARG A 403 -17.77 -16.77 9.02
N PHE A 404 -17.13 -16.75 10.18
CA PHE A 404 -17.40 -15.80 11.25
C PHE A 404 -16.08 -15.20 11.74
N GLY A 405 -16.09 -13.89 12.00
CA GLY A 405 -14.94 -13.16 12.50
C GLY A 405 -15.33 -12.17 13.59
N ALA A 406 -14.51 -12.08 14.62
CA ALA A 406 -14.55 -11.02 15.62
C ALA A 406 -13.17 -10.36 15.69
N GLU A 407 -13.15 -9.03 15.70
CA GLU A 407 -11.92 -8.25 15.59
C GLU A 407 -11.90 -7.10 16.60
N SER A 408 -10.70 -6.77 17.10
CA SER A 408 -10.47 -5.63 17.96
C SER A 408 -9.12 -4.99 17.67
N TRP A 409 -9.06 -3.66 17.79
CA TRP A 409 -7.82 -2.92 17.59
C TRP A 409 -7.80 -1.64 18.42
N LEU A 410 -6.97 -1.62 19.44
CA LEU A 410 -6.67 -0.47 20.27
C LEU A 410 -5.47 0.29 19.69
N VAL A 411 -5.60 1.58 19.51
CA VAL A 411 -4.49 2.51 19.24
C VAL A 411 -4.50 3.57 20.35
N HIS A 412 -3.37 3.77 20.99
CA HIS A 412 -3.18 4.79 22.01
C HIS A 412 -1.82 5.46 21.82
N GLY A 413 -1.79 6.47 20.94
CA GLY A 413 -0.58 7.12 20.50
C GLY A 413 0.38 6.12 19.86
N PRO A 414 1.62 5.97 20.36
CA PRO A 414 2.60 5.03 19.81
C PRO A 414 2.30 3.56 20.07
N PHE A 415 1.47 3.26 21.06
CA PHE A 415 1.09 1.89 21.38
C PHE A 415 -0.11 1.44 20.54
N SER A 416 -0.09 0.19 20.09
CA SER A 416 -1.18 -0.46 19.38
C SER A 416 -1.31 -1.92 19.81
N ALA A 417 -2.55 -2.41 19.93
CA ALA A 417 -2.86 -3.81 20.21
C ALA A 417 -4.00 -4.27 19.30
N GLN A 418 -3.79 -5.35 18.54
CA GLN A 418 -4.77 -5.86 17.57
C GLN A 418 -4.96 -7.35 17.77
N ALA A 419 -6.20 -7.83 17.65
CA ALA A 419 -6.51 -9.25 17.71
C ALA A 419 -7.74 -9.59 16.85
N GLU A 420 -7.73 -10.78 16.26
CA GLU A 420 -8.88 -11.35 15.55
C GLU A 420 -9.06 -12.82 15.91
N TYR A 421 -10.33 -13.23 16.01
CA TYR A 421 -10.74 -14.64 16.10
C TYR A 421 -11.61 -14.96 14.88
N LEU A 422 -11.29 -16.05 14.19
CA LEU A 422 -11.96 -16.50 12.98
C LEU A 422 -12.41 -17.95 13.14
N ARG A 423 -13.60 -18.25 12.60
CA ARG A 423 -14.17 -19.60 12.54
C ARG A 423 -14.76 -19.85 11.16
N THR A 424 -14.52 -21.05 10.63
CA THR A 424 -15.10 -21.52 9.37
C THR A 424 -15.83 -22.82 9.60
N ASN A 425 -17.16 -22.85 9.44
CA ASN A 425 -17.97 -24.07 9.49
C ASN A 425 -18.01 -24.73 8.12
N ILE A 426 -17.93 -26.06 8.08
CA ILE A 426 -17.95 -26.86 6.86
C ILE A 426 -19.28 -27.59 6.76
N ASN A 427 -19.99 -27.39 5.65
CA ASN A 427 -21.32 -27.94 5.45
C ASN A 427 -21.36 -28.83 4.20
N GLY A 428 -22.02 -29.98 4.31
CA GLY A 428 -22.26 -30.86 3.17
C GLY A 428 -22.45 -32.32 3.58
N GLN A 429 -22.29 -33.23 2.62
CA GLN A 429 -22.44 -34.66 2.87
C GLN A 429 -21.22 -35.23 3.59
N GLY A 430 -21.47 -36.05 4.62
CA GLY A 430 -20.40 -36.63 5.43
C GLY A 430 -19.73 -35.63 6.38
N TYR A 431 -20.36 -34.48 6.61
CA TYR A 431 -20.02 -33.49 7.61
C TYR A 431 -21.17 -33.35 8.61
N ASP A 432 -20.83 -33.30 9.90
CA ASP A 432 -21.74 -33.16 11.04
C ASP A 432 -21.17 -32.13 12.05
N GLY A 433 -21.17 -30.86 11.65
CA GLY A 433 -20.74 -29.76 12.50
C GLY A 433 -19.23 -29.49 12.52
N GLU A 434 -18.48 -30.01 11.56
CA GLU A 434 -17.06 -29.68 11.41
C GLU A 434 -16.83 -28.18 11.24
N HIS A 435 -15.79 -27.70 11.91
CA HIS A 435 -15.40 -26.31 11.87
C HIS A 435 -13.93 -26.15 12.16
N PHE A 436 -13.32 -25.14 11.55
CA PHE A 436 -11.94 -24.73 11.77
C PHE A 436 -11.92 -23.41 12.54
N THR A 437 -10.90 -23.24 13.38
CA THR A 437 -10.75 -22.03 14.20
C THR A 437 -9.33 -21.53 14.13
N GLY A 438 -9.16 -20.23 14.29
CA GLY A 438 -7.85 -19.63 14.39
C GLY A 438 -7.97 -18.21 14.90
N TYR A 439 -6.96 -17.78 15.62
CA TYR A 439 -6.91 -16.44 16.18
C TYR A 439 -5.49 -15.95 16.21
N TYR A 440 -5.35 -14.64 16.29
CA TYR A 440 -4.07 -14.03 16.54
C TYR A 440 -4.23 -12.80 17.41
N GLY A 441 -3.12 -12.39 18.03
CA GLY A 441 -3.01 -11.12 18.71
C GLY A 441 -1.58 -10.59 18.59
N PHE A 442 -1.43 -9.29 18.43
CA PHE A 442 -0.13 -8.65 18.49
C PHE A 442 -0.18 -7.28 19.15
N LEU A 443 0.97 -6.91 19.70
CA LEU A 443 1.25 -5.57 20.21
C LEU A 443 2.29 -4.92 19.31
N SER A 444 2.19 -3.61 19.12
CA SER A 444 3.25 -2.82 18.50
C SER A 444 3.44 -1.48 19.16
N TYR A 445 4.66 -0.95 19.06
CA TYR A 445 5.03 0.33 19.64
C TYR A 445 5.95 1.10 18.71
N PHE A 446 5.60 2.35 18.40
CA PHE A 446 6.48 3.28 17.68
C PHE A 446 7.48 3.92 18.64
N LEU A 447 8.75 3.54 18.53
CA LEU A 447 9.86 4.07 19.33
C LEU A 447 10.06 5.57 19.11
N THR A 448 9.70 6.06 17.93
CA THR A 448 9.82 7.46 17.48
C THR A 448 8.54 8.28 17.71
N GLY A 449 7.50 7.67 18.28
CA GLY A 449 6.30 8.34 18.77
C GLY A 449 5.18 8.55 17.75
N GLU A 450 5.28 8.06 16.52
CA GLU A 450 4.18 7.97 15.54
C GLU A 450 3.00 7.18 16.10
N SER A 451 1.86 7.21 15.42
CA SER A 451 0.68 6.43 15.78
C SER A 451 0.17 5.69 14.55
N LYS A 452 -0.50 4.56 14.77
CA LYS A 452 -1.16 3.86 13.67
C LYS A 452 -2.26 4.75 13.07
N ALA A 453 -2.37 4.73 11.74
CA ALA A 453 -3.38 5.49 11.02
C ALA A 453 -4.58 4.60 10.65
N TYR A 454 -5.77 5.20 10.59
CA TYR A 454 -7.03 4.52 10.29
C TYR A 454 -7.59 4.95 8.92
N HIS A 455 -8.08 4.00 8.13
CA HIS A 455 -8.75 4.24 6.86
C HIS A 455 -10.26 4.02 7.03
N VAL A 456 -11.00 5.11 7.24
CA VAL A 456 -12.44 5.08 7.60
C VAL A 456 -13.26 4.21 6.65
N ARG A 457 -13.03 4.31 5.34
CA ARG A 457 -13.83 3.60 4.32
C ARG A 457 -13.64 2.07 4.34
N ASN A 458 -12.48 1.62 4.80
CA ASN A 458 -12.16 0.19 4.91
C ASN A 458 -12.34 -0.33 6.34
N GLY A 459 -12.44 0.58 7.31
CA GLY A 459 -12.38 0.26 8.72
C GLY A 459 -11.11 -0.49 9.11
N ALA A 460 -9.94 -0.04 8.63
CA ALA A 460 -8.69 -0.78 8.74
C ALA A 460 -7.44 0.10 8.78
N ALA A 461 -6.26 -0.50 8.95
CA ALA A 461 -4.99 0.22 9.00
C ALA A 461 -4.66 0.98 7.70
N ASN A 462 -4.05 2.15 7.86
CA ASN A 462 -3.68 3.07 6.80
C ASN A 462 -2.18 3.42 6.84
N ARG A 463 -1.74 4.23 5.87
CA ARG A 463 -0.37 4.70 5.69
C ARG A 463 0.19 5.36 6.94
N ILE A 464 1.40 4.95 7.31
CA ILE A 464 2.20 5.61 8.35
C ILE A 464 2.99 6.74 7.70
N LYS A 465 2.89 7.94 8.29
CA LYS A 465 3.65 9.12 7.90
C LYS A 465 4.65 9.41 9.03
N PRO A 466 5.96 9.21 8.81
CA PRO A 466 6.97 9.54 9.82
C PRO A 466 6.84 11.00 10.26
N LYS A 467 6.98 11.27 11.57
CA LYS A 467 6.99 12.67 12.07
C LYS A 467 8.18 13.45 11.50
N GLN A 468 9.30 12.75 11.32
CA GLN A 468 10.49 13.25 10.65
C GLN A 468 11.00 12.18 9.67
N ASN A 469 11.05 12.52 8.40
CA ASN A 469 11.66 11.65 7.39
C ASN A 469 13.15 11.46 7.68
N PHE A 470 13.70 10.32 7.26
CA PHE A 470 15.11 10.00 7.39
C PHE A 470 16.00 11.00 6.64
N GLN A 471 17.09 11.43 7.28
CA GLN A 471 18.07 12.34 6.70
C GLN A 471 19.48 11.83 6.98
N TRP A 472 20.28 11.58 5.93
CA TRP A 472 21.67 11.12 6.05
C TRP A 472 22.56 12.04 6.90
N ASN A 473 22.35 13.35 6.78
CA ASN A 473 23.14 14.38 7.47
C ASN A 473 22.24 15.28 8.35
N GLY A 474 21.13 14.75 8.87
CA GLY A 474 20.16 15.50 9.66
C GLY A 474 19.66 14.74 10.88
N SER A 475 18.69 15.31 11.61
CA SER A 475 18.17 14.71 12.84
C SER A 475 17.06 13.69 12.63
N GLY A 476 16.50 13.61 11.41
CA GLY A 476 15.39 12.71 11.10
C GLY A 476 15.84 11.26 10.97
N TRP A 477 15.23 10.37 11.75
CA TRP A 477 15.51 8.93 11.74
C TRP A 477 14.47 8.09 10.99
N GLY A 478 13.41 8.71 10.45
CA GLY A 478 12.20 7.99 10.03
C GLY A 478 11.41 7.51 11.25
N ALA A 479 10.39 6.68 11.01
CA ALA A 479 9.65 6.03 12.10
C ALA A 479 10.21 4.62 12.37
N TRP A 480 10.34 4.25 13.64
CA TRP A 480 10.74 2.92 14.07
C TRP A 480 9.64 2.27 14.87
N GLU A 481 9.25 1.06 14.49
CA GLU A 481 8.22 0.27 15.16
C GLU A 481 8.76 -1.10 15.52
N ILE A 482 8.52 -1.51 16.75
CA ILE A 482 8.70 -2.89 17.21
C ILE A 482 7.33 -3.55 17.37
N ALA A 483 7.24 -4.84 17.09
CA ALA A 483 6.02 -5.62 17.25
C ALA A 483 6.32 -7.04 17.73
N GLY A 484 5.41 -7.59 18.52
CA GLY A 484 5.42 -8.98 18.97
C GLY A 484 4.01 -9.55 18.87
N GLY A 485 3.87 -10.76 18.33
CA GLY A 485 2.58 -11.38 18.08
C GLY A 485 2.57 -12.88 18.26
N TYR A 486 1.37 -13.42 18.43
CA TYR A 486 1.06 -14.83 18.55
C TYR A 486 -0.02 -15.21 17.54
N ASP A 487 0.12 -16.37 16.93
CA ASP A 487 -0.85 -16.96 16.01
C ASP A 487 -1.20 -18.37 16.47
N TYR A 488 -2.46 -18.74 16.33
CA TYR A 488 -2.95 -20.10 16.48
C TYR A 488 -3.92 -20.44 15.37
N ILE A 489 -3.84 -21.66 14.84
CA ILE A 489 -4.85 -22.20 13.94
C ILE A 489 -5.04 -23.70 14.15
N ASN A 490 -6.29 -24.15 14.06
CA ASN A 490 -6.68 -25.55 14.14
C ASN A 490 -7.61 -25.92 12.99
N LEU A 491 -7.13 -26.82 12.13
CA LEU A 491 -7.83 -27.40 10.99
C LEU A 491 -8.30 -28.85 11.26
N ASN A 492 -8.26 -29.30 12.52
CA ASN A 492 -8.78 -30.60 12.95
C ASN A 492 -10.21 -30.45 13.50
N SER A 493 -11.15 -31.20 12.92
CA SER A 493 -12.55 -31.24 13.37
C SER A 493 -13.23 -32.48 12.83
N GLY A 494 -13.95 -33.24 13.68
CA GLY A 494 -14.74 -34.40 13.26
C GLY A 494 -13.95 -35.40 12.40
N VAL A 495 -14.30 -35.52 11.12
CA VAL A 495 -13.61 -36.38 10.13
C VAL A 495 -12.39 -35.74 9.44
N VAL A 496 -12.15 -34.45 9.65
CA VAL A 496 -11.04 -33.69 9.02
C VAL A 496 -9.80 -33.71 9.91
N ARG A 497 -8.64 -34.01 9.30
CA ARG A 497 -7.33 -34.09 9.95
C ARG A 497 -6.33 -33.15 9.24
N GLY A 498 -6.58 -31.84 9.33
CA GLY A 498 -5.76 -30.82 8.68
C GLY A 498 -4.53 -30.38 9.46
N GLY A 499 -4.47 -30.72 10.74
CA GLY A 499 -3.43 -30.32 11.70
C GLY A 499 -3.74 -29.01 12.43
N LYS A 500 -2.91 -28.69 13.42
CA LYS A 500 -2.93 -27.44 14.18
C LYS A 500 -1.51 -26.91 14.36
N MET A 501 -1.38 -25.60 14.50
CA MET A 501 -0.09 -24.93 14.66
C MET A 501 -0.26 -23.66 15.47
N ASP A 502 0.76 -23.34 16.28
CA ASP A 502 0.93 -22.04 16.87
C ASP A 502 2.37 -21.56 16.83
N MET A 503 2.51 -20.24 16.77
CA MET A 503 3.79 -19.59 16.58
C MET A 503 3.82 -18.21 17.21
N VAL A 504 5.03 -17.74 17.49
CA VAL A 504 5.29 -16.34 17.82
C VAL A 504 6.05 -15.66 16.68
N ARG A 505 5.83 -14.36 16.55
CA ARG A 505 6.54 -13.51 15.59
C ARG A 505 7.00 -12.22 16.25
N PHE A 506 8.20 -11.78 15.89
CA PHE A 506 8.74 -10.49 16.28
C PHE A 506 9.06 -9.70 15.02
N GLY A 507 8.79 -8.39 15.04
CA GLY A 507 8.98 -7.50 13.91
C GLY A 507 9.72 -6.24 14.32
N LEU A 508 10.68 -5.83 13.50
CA LEU A 508 11.32 -4.52 13.53
C LEU A 508 11.08 -3.84 12.18
N ASN A 509 10.30 -2.78 12.19
CA ASN A 509 9.94 -2.02 11.00
C ASN A 509 10.57 -0.63 11.05
N TRP A 510 11.14 -0.23 9.92
CA TRP A 510 11.63 1.12 9.69
C TRP A 510 10.89 1.76 8.52
N TYR A 511 10.38 2.96 8.77
CA TYR A 511 9.70 3.81 7.79
C TYR A 511 10.58 5.06 7.57
N PRO A 512 11.63 4.97 6.73
CA PRO A 512 12.50 6.13 6.47
C PRO A 512 11.71 7.28 5.84
N HIS A 513 10.73 6.98 5.00
CA HIS A 513 9.86 7.94 4.34
C HIS A 513 8.44 7.37 4.26
N THR A 514 7.46 8.22 3.96
CA THR A 514 6.04 7.86 3.78
C THR A 514 5.78 6.73 2.75
N HIS A 515 6.71 6.52 1.81
CA HIS A 515 6.60 5.62 0.65
C HIS A 515 7.63 4.49 0.63
N VAL A 516 8.42 4.38 1.71
CA VAL A 516 9.47 3.36 1.82
C VAL A 516 9.33 2.70 3.18
N LYS A 517 9.28 1.37 3.18
CA LYS A 517 9.20 0.56 4.40
C LYS A 517 10.18 -0.59 4.32
N ILE A 518 10.94 -0.79 5.39
CA ILE A 518 11.85 -1.91 5.57
C ILE A 518 11.37 -2.71 6.77
N GLN A 519 11.20 -4.01 6.60
CA GLN A 519 10.69 -4.92 7.63
C GLN A 519 11.68 -6.04 7.86
N ASN A 520 11.85 -6.41 9.12
CA ASN A 520 12.63 -7.57 9.53
C ASN A 520 11.80 -8.34 10.55
N ASN A 521 11.51 -9.60 10.25
CA ASN A 521 10.71 -10.45 11.13
C ASN A 521 11.49 -11.71 11.49
N ILE A 522 11.29 -12.18 12.72
CA ILE A 522 11.63 -13.55 13.14
C ILE A 522 10.33 -14.27 13.45
N THR A 523 10.17 -15.48 12.92
CA THR A 523 9.09 -16.39 13.26
C THR A 523 9.65 -17.63 13.95
N TYR A 524 8.94 -18.09 14.98
CA TYR A 524 9.25 -19.31 15.73
C TYR A 524 7.98 -20.13 15.89
N VAL A 525 7.94 -21.33 15.30
CA VAL A 525 6.83 -22.27 15.50
C VAL A 525 7.00 -22.92 16.87
N LEU A 526 6.02 -22.69 17.75
CA LEU A 526 6.03 -23.23 19.11
C LEU A 526 5.59 -24.70 19.12
N ASN A 527 4.54 -25.00 18.35
CA ASN A 527 4.00 -26.34 18.21
C ASN A 527 3.37 -26.51 16.83
N VAL A 528 3.55 -27.70 16.26
CA VAL A 528 2.83 -28.15 15.07
C VAL A 528 2.48 -29.62 15.24
N ASP A 529 1.19 -29.93 15.11
CA ASP A 529 0.65 -31.28 15.22
C ASP A 529 -0.16 -31.57 13.97
N THR A 530 0.40 -32.44 13.13
CA THR A 530 -0.22 -32.92 11.89
C THR A 530 -0.53 -34.42 11.98
N SER A 531 -0.63 -34.95 13.20
CA SER A 531 -0.92 -36.36 13.44
C SER A 531 -2.25 -36.79 12.79
N GLY A 532 -2.20 -37.93 12.11
CA GLY A 532 -3.34 -38.46 11.37
C GLY A 532 -3.68 -37.74 10.06
N SER A 533 -2.86 -36.77 9.62
CA SER A 533 -3.03 -36.19 8.28
C SER A 533 -2.86 -37.27 7.20
N PRO A 534 -3.78 -37.39 6.23
CA PRO A 534 -3.64 -38.32 5.13
C PRO A 534 -2.61 -37.86 4.08
N ILE A 535 -2.14 -36.61 4.18
CA ILE A 535 -1.23 -35.98 3.22
C ILE A 535 0.22 -36.21 3.67
N PRO A 536 1.03 -36.96 2.89
CA PRO A 536 2.41 -37.26 3.27
C PRO A 536 3.26 -36.01 3.54
N ARG A 537 3.11 -34.96 2.73
CA ARG A 537 3.86 -33.70 2.91
C ARG A 537 3.51 -33.00 4.23
N THR A 538 2.23 -32.93 4.59
CA THR A 538 1.74 -32.34 5.85
C THR A 538 2.15 -33.20 7.05
N ALA A 539 2.04 -34.53 6.94
CA ALA A 539 2.51 -35.46 7.97
C ALA A 539 4.02 -35.30 8.25
N GLY A 540 4.80 -34.90 7.25
CA GLY A 540 6.22 -34.59 7.36
C GLY A 540 6.56 -33.45 8.34
N PHE A 541 5.61 -32.58 8.66
CA PHE A 541 5.81 -31.48 9.60
C PHE A 541 5.37 -31.80 11.03
N ASN A 542 4.97 -33.03 11.33
CA ASN A 542 4.51 -33.37 12.67
C ASN A 542 5.64 -33.21 13.70
N ASN A 543 5.41 -32.40 14.74
CA ASN A 543 6.43 -32.01 15.73
C ASN A 543 7.67 -31.33 15.14
N ALA A 544 7.55 -30.65 14.00
CA ALA A 544 8.66 -29.90 13.41
C ALA A 544 9.09 -28.73 14.30
N ASP A 545 10.39 -28.43 14.31
CA ASP A 545 10.95 -27.19 14.86
C ASP A 545 11.32 -26.29 13.69
N LEU A 546 10.68 -25.13 13.60
CA LEU A 546 10.77 -24.23 12.45
C LEU A 546 10.99 -22.80 12.92
N SER A 547 12.07 -22.20 12.42
CA SER A 547 12.38 -20.79 12.67
C SER A 547 12.89 -20.10 11.42
N SER A 548 12.34 -18.92 11.13
CA SER A 548 12.70 -18.16 9.93
C SER A 548 13.01 -16.71 10.26
N PHE A 549 14.05 -16.19 9.62
CA PHE A 549 14.32 -14.76 9.52
C PHE A 549 13.84 -14.26 8.16
N LEU A 550 13.05 -13.20 8.16
CA LEU A 550 12.40 -12.65 6.98
C LEU A 550 12.78 -11.18 6.85
N THR A 551 13.10 -10.72 5.65
CA THR A 551 13.23 -9.29 5.38
C THR A 551 12.34 -8.87 4.22
N GLN A 552 11.91 -7.62 4.22
CA GLN A 552 11.18 -7.05 3.09
C GLN A 552 11.53 -5.57 2.92
N VAL A 553 11.81 -5.17 1.69
CA VAL A 553 11.87 -3.76 1.28
C VAL A 553 10.65 -3.49 0.42
N GLN A 554 9.86 -2.50 0.83
CA GLN A 554 8.70 -2.00 0.10
C GLN A 554 8.96 -0.57 -0.37
N VAL A 555 8.62 -0.32 -1.63
CA VAL A 555 8.45 1.02 -2.19
C VAL A 555 7.08 1.08 -2.83
N ASP A 556 6.34 2.16 -2.59
CA ASP A 556 5.04 2.41 -3.22
C ASP A 556 4.89 3.88 -3.62
N PHE A 557 4.03 4.16 -4.60
CA PHE A 557 3.79 5.50 -5.13
C PHE A 557 2.35 5.63 -5.60
#